data_AF-A0AA38FQW3-F1
#
_entry.id   AF-A0AA38FQW3-F1
#
_cell.length_a   1.000
_cell.length_b   1.000
_cell.length_c   1.000
_cell.angle_alpha   90.00
_cell.angle_beta   90.00
_cell.angle_gamma   90.00
#
_symmetry.space_group_name_H-M   'P 1'
#
loop_
_entity.id
_entity.type
_entity.pdbx_description
1 polymer ?
#
loop_
_entity_poly.entity_id
_entity_poly.type
_entity_poly.pdbx_seq_one_letter_code
_entity_poly.pdbx_strand_id
1 'polypeptide(L)'
;LRMTAGFHRGSFGFPTTAINSQCRSPAGIQPSCTVWKSHFSQKRKQNVFLHSGKITRHCYPVALALSTQGHLACSEEFILHPNLSISPRGVQKVTFHAGETAVTVPFSKEAAAGLSNAINTLLQTFQKKAAATKPQRWESLEFQHSSADGVHVELFCNPNAYSNAFQAKVLMTVGDGNIKVISEGLLSAIKSDIDQFVEMSS
;
A
#
# COMPACT_ATOMS: atom_id res chain seq x y z
N LEU A 1 -57.54 2.85 -36.72
CA LEU A 1 -57.39 1.52 -37.34
C LEU A 1 -56.75 1.70 -38.72
N ARG A 2 -55.62 1.02 -38.99
CA ARG A 2 -54.90 0.81 -40.29
C ARG A 2 -54.58 2.03 -41.18
N MET A 3 -53.31 2.44 -41.30
CA MET A 3 -52.24 1.94 -42.21
C MET A 3 -52.49 2.16 -43.71
N THR A 4 -51.60 2.90 -44.37
CA THR A 4 -50.65 2.37 -45.38
C THR A 4 -49.53 3.38 -45.67
N ALA A 5 -48.32 2.87 -45.74
CA ALA A 5 -47.08 3.56 -46.11
C ALA A 5 -46.74 3.29 -47.58
N GLY A 6 -45.99 4.21 -48.19
CA GLY A 6 -45.26 3.97 -49.43
C GLY A 6 -44.30 5.12 -49.69
N PHE A 7 -43.01 4.85 -49.83
CA PHE A 7 -42.10 5.71 -50.60
C PHE A 7 -40.80 4.95 -50.97
N HIS A 8 -40.22 5.38 -52.08
CA HIS A 8 -39.46 4.62 -53.08
C HIS A 8 -38.01 4.22 -52.74
N ARG A 9 -37.59 3.09 -53.35
CA ARG A 9 -36.19 2.72 -53.59
C ARG A 9 -35.62 3.55 -54.75
N GLY A 10 -34.41 4.08 -54.56
CA GLY A 10 -33.55 4.61 -55.63
C GLY A 10 -32.24 3.82 -55.70
N SER A 11 -31.89 3.35 -56.88
CA SER A 11 -30.66 2.64 -57.23
C SER A 11 -29.80 3.52 -58.13
N PHE A 12 -28.51 3.68 -57.80
CA PHE A 12 -27.39 4.11 -58.64
C PHE A 12 -26.15 3.58 -57.91
N GLY A 13 -25.10 2.97 -58.46
CA GLY A 13 -24.54 2.85 -59.80
C GLY A 13 -23.01 2.77 -59.58
N PHE A 14 -22.37 1.66 -59.98
CA PHE A 14 -20.93 1.39 -59.80
C PHE A 14 -20.03 2.40 -60.57
N PRO A 15 -18.72 2.51 -60.25
CA PRO A 15 -17.76 1.66 -60.96
C PRO A 15 -16.58 1.11 -60.12
N THR A 16 -16.16 -0.09 -60.50
CA THR A 16 -14.90 -0.75 -60.15
C THR A 16 -13.73 -0.11 -60.89
N THR A 17 -12.62 0.17 -60.22
CA THR A 17 -11.30 0.26 -60.89
C THR A 17 -10.23 -0.36 -59.99
N ALA A 18 -9.55 -1.37 -60.52
CA ALA A 18 -8.35 -1.97 -59.96
C ALA A 18 -7.14 -1.09 -60.30
N ILE A 19 -6.20 -0.90 -59.37
CA ILE A 19 -4.83 -0.47 -59.69
C ILE A 19 -3.84 -1.33 -58.90
N ASN A 20 -2.91 -1.88 -59.68
CA ASN A 20 -1.79 -2.73 -59.32
C ASN A 20 -0.54 -1.87 -59.07
N SER A 21 0.46 -2.49 -58.45
CA SER A 21 1.90 -2.23 -58.54
C SER A 21 2.55 -1.04 -57.79
N GLN A 22 3.48 -1.43 -56.92
CA GLN A 22 4.85 -0.90 -56.76
C GLN A 22 5.05 0.59 -56.43
N CYS A 23 5.69 0.88 -55.28
CA CYS A 23 7.07 1.38 -55.28
C CYS A 23 7.65 1.58 -53.86
N ARG A 24 8.89 1.10 -53.72
CA ARG A 24 10.05 1.70 -53.04
C ARG A 24 9.89 2.30 -51.65
N SER A 25 10.55 1.64 -50.70
CA SER A 25 11.20 2.27 -49.55
C SER A 25 12.21 3.33 -50.01
N PRO A 26 12.26 4.51 -49.35
CA PRO A 26 13.48 5.26 -49.17
C PRO A 26 14.11 4.92 -47.82
N ALA A 27 15.43 4.90 -47.86
CA ALA A 27 16.32 4.64 -46.75
C ALA A 27 16.20 5.67 -45.63
N GLY A 28 16.60 5.23 -44.43
CA GLY A 28 17.09 6.11 -43.37
C GLY A 28 16.06 6.44 -42.32
N ILE A 29 16.07 5.71 -41.22
CA ILE A 29 16.29 6.22 -39.85
C ILE A 29 16.43 4.97 -38.97
N GLN A 30 17.60 4.84 -38.36
CA GLN A 30 17.86 3.83 -37.35
C GLN A 30 16.98 4.10 -36.12
N PRO A 31 16.28 3.12 -35.55
CA PRO A 31 15.85 3.23 -34.17
C PRO A 31 17.09 2.99 -33.30
N SER A 32 17.57 4.04 -32.63
CA SER A 32 18.51 3.91 -31.54
C SER A 32 17.86 3.06 -30.44
N CYS A 33 18.26 1.80 -30.35
CA CYS A 33 18.09 1.00 -29.14
C CYS A 33 18.93 1.66 -28.04
N THR A 34 18.36 2.59 -27.30
CA THR A 34 18.92 3.03 -26.03
C THR A 34 18.64 1.92 -25.02
N VAL A 35 19.57 0.97 -24.98
CA VAL A 35 19.75 -0.01 -23.92
C VAL A 35 19.86 0.76 -22.60
N TRP A 36 18.81 0.72 -21.78
CA TRP A 36 18.87 1.19 -20.40
C TRP A 36 19.71 0.19 -19.60
N LYS A 37 21.01 0.48 -19.51
CA LYS A 37 21.92 -0.14 -18.53
C LYS A 37 21.51 0.36 -17.13
N SER A 38 20.79 -0.48 -16.39
CA SER A 38 20.57 -0.30 -14.96
C SER A 38 21.90 -0.53 -14.22
N HIS A 39 22.61 0.55 -13.93
CA HIS A 39 23.69 0.55 -12.94
C HIS A 39 23.08 0.49 -11.54
N PHE A 40 22.88 -0.73 -11.04
CA PHE A 40 22.53 -1.01 -9.65
C PHE A 40 23.81 -0.90 -8.79
N SER A 41 24.10 0.30 -8.29
CA SER A 41 25.22 0.54 -7.38
C SER A 41 24.80 0.26 -5.93
N GLN A 42 25.02 -0.98 -5.51
CA GLN A 42 24.78 -1.49 -4.16
C GLN A 42 25.92 -1.05 -3.23
N LYS A 43 25.76 0.06 -2.51
CA LYS A 43 26.63 0.41 -1.37
C LYS A 43 25.94 0.03 -0.06
N ARG A 44 26.13 -1.23 0.34
CA ARG A 44 25.99 -1.65 1.75
C ARG A 44 27.14 -1.00 2.53
N LYS A 45 26.84 -0.07 3.43
CA LYS A 45 27.71 0.21 4.56
C LYS A 45 27.21 -0.62 5.73
N GLN A 46 27.90 -1.74 5.97
CA GLN A 46 27.92 -2.37 7.28
C GLN A 46 28.56 -1.38 8.25
N ASN A 47 27.89 -1.11 9.37
CA ASN A 47 28.56 -0.61 10.55
C ASN A 47 28.13 -1.49 11.71
N VAL A 48 28.91 -2.54 11.91
CA VAL A 48 28.98 -3.29 13.16
C VAL A 48 29.87 -2.46 14.07
N PHE A 49 29.31 -1.89 15.14
CA PHE A 49 30.11 -1.47 16.28
C PHE A 49 29.50 -2.07 17.53
N LEU A 50 30.19 -3.07 18.06
CA LEU A 50 29.91 -3.70 19.34
C LEU A 50 30.58 -2.89 20.46
N HIS A 51 29.82 -2.81 21.56
CA HIS A 51 30.25 -2.79 22.95
C HIS A 51 30.52 -1.47 23.71
N SER A 52 29.76 -1.43 24.82
CA SER A 52 30.10 -0.95 26.16
C SER A 52 29.75 0.51 26.47
N GLY A 53 28.97 0.69 27.53
CA GLY A 53 28.83 2.01 28.15
C GLY A 53 27.58 2.24 28.97
N LYS A 54 27.48 1.57 30.14
CA LYS A 54 26.93 2.10 31.40
C LYS A 54 25.54 2.79 31.34
N ILE A 55 24.51 2.03 31.73
CA ILE A 55 23.23 2.60 32.17
C ILE A 55 23.41 3.13 33.60
N THR A 56 23.60 4.43 33.72
CA THR A 56 23.59 5.16 34.99
C THR A 56 22.13 5.27 35.45
N ARG A 57 21.73 4.46 36.44
CA ARG A 57 20.44 4.62 37.12
C ARG A 57 20.42 5.95 37.87
N HIS A 58 19.54 6.86 37.46
CA HIS A 58 19.17 8.01 38.29
C HIS A 58 18.27 7.53 39.43
N CYS A 59 18.85 7.43 40.63
CA CYS A 59 18.10 7.32 41.87
C CYS A 59 17.57 8.72 42.24
N TYR A 60 16.24 8.87 42.25
CA TYR A 60 15.60 9.97 42.96
C TYR A 60 15.50 9.58 44.45
N PRO A 61 15.97 10.40 45.40
CA PRO A 61 15.66 10.19 46.81
C PRO A 61 14.27 10.78 47.11
N VAL A 62 13.27 9.92 47.29
CA VAL A 62 12.04 10.30 48.00
C VAL A 62 12.30 9.99 49.46
N ALA A 63 12.44 11.04 50.27
CA ALA A 63 12.54 10.96 51.72
C ALA A 63 11.23 10.40 52.28
N LEU A 64 11.27 9.20 52.86
CA LEU A 64 10.20 8.63 53.66
C LEU A 64 10.52 8.84 55.14
N ALA A 65 9.71 9.62 55.81
CA ALA A 65 9.75 9.80 57.26
C ALA A 65 9.29 8.51 57.96
N LEU A 66 10.03 8.15 59.00
CA LEU A 66 9.68 7.07 59.93
C LEU A 66 8.38 7.38 60.66
N SER A 67 7.49 6.39 60.74
CA SER A 67 6.61 6.20 61.89
C SER A 67 6.49 4.70 62.19
N THR A 68 6.58 4.42 63.47
CA THR A 68 6.85 3.14 64.12
C THR A 68 5.61 2.31 64.41
N GLN A 69 5.84 1.00 64.49
CA GLN A 69 5.13 -0.06 65.23
C GLN A 69 3.87 -0.71 64.63
N GLY A 70 3.95 -2.04 64.46
CA GLY A 70 2.84 -2.92 64.82
C GLY A 70 2.60 -4.14 63.92
N HIS A 71 3.15 -5.28 64.34
CA HIS A 71 2.56 -6.64 64.28
C HIS A 71 2.41 -7.40 62.93
N LEU A 72 3.27 -8.42 62.82
CA LEU A 72 3.09 -9.79 62.27
C LEU A 72 1.73 -10.14 61.61
N ALA A 73 1.77 -10.59 60.34
CA ALA A 73 1.31 -11.92 59.93
C ALA A 73 1.38 -12.14 58.40
N CYS A 74 1.82 -13.35 58.04
CA CYS A 74 1.41 -14.16 56.88
C CYS A 74 1.90 -13.81 55.46
N SER A 75 2.94 -14.55 55.08
CA SER A 75 3.03 -15.44 53.91
C SER A 75 2.78 -14.87 52.50
N GLU A 76 3.88 -14.89 51.74
CA GLU A 76 3.94 -15.10 50.30
C GLU A 76 2.95 -16.13 49.80
N GLU A 77 2.04 -15.70 48.92
CA GLU A 77 1.65 -16.47 47.75
C GLU A 77 1.08 -15.47 46.72
N PHE A 78 1.98 -14.84 45.95
CA PHE A 78 1.58 -14.17 44.72
C PHE A 78 1.30 -15.28 43.71
N ILE A 79 0.09 -15.82 43.74
CA ILE A 79 -0.41 -16.72 42.71
C ILE A 79 -0.34 -15.92 41.41
N LEU A 80 0.66 -16.23 40.58
CA LEU A 80 0.66 -15.86 39.18
C LEU A 80 -0.54 -16.58 38.56
N HIS A 81 -1.65 -15.87 38.38
CA HIS A 81 -2.71 -16.30 37.49
C HIS A 81 -2.15 -16.29 36.06
N PRO A 82 -1.92 -17.44 35.38
CA PRO A 82 -1.57 -17.43 33.97
C PRO A 82 -2.87 -17.47 33.17
N ASN A 83 -3.70 -16.42 33.29
CA ASN A 83 -4.88 -16.31 32.44
C ASN A 83 -5.43 -14.88 32.36
N LEU A 84 -4.55 -13.90 32.20
CA LEU A 84 -4.92 -12.78 31.36
C LEU A 84 -4.85 -13.27 29.92
N SER A 85 -5.90 -13.99 29.52
CA SER A 85 -6.39 -13.93 28.15
C SER A 85 -6.62 -12.45 27.87
N ILE A 86 -5.60 -11.77 27.35
CA ILE A 86 -5.79 -10.56 26.56
C ILE A 86 -6.64 -11.04 25.39
N SER A 87 -7.95 -11.04 25.58
CA SER A 87 -8.90 -11.18 24.49
C SER A 87 -8.46 -10.09 23.50
N PRO A 88 -8.09 -10.43 22.25
CA PRO A 88 -7.59 -9.46 21.30
C PRO A 88 -8.76 -8.55 20.92
N ARG A 89 -9.08 -7.59 21.79
CA ARG A 89 -9.98 -6.49 21.49
C ARG A 89 -9.31 -5.69 20.39
N GLY A 90 -9.68 -5.97 19.15
CA GLY A 90 -9.48 -5.04 18.05
C GLY A 90 -8.73 -5.56 16.82
N VAL A 91 -8.34 -6.82 16.74
CA VAL A 91 -7.82 -7.38 15.48
C VAL A 91 -9.00 -7.86 14.65
N GLN A 92 -9.42 -7.02 13.70
CA GLN A 92 -10.44 -7.36 12.71
C GLN A 92 -9.76 -7.83 11.42
N LYS A 93 -10.50 -8.46 10.53
CA LYS A 93 -9.97 -8.91 9.23
C LYS A 93 -10.36 -7.91 8.16
N VAL A 94 -9.38 -7.50 7.36
CA VAL A 94 -9.62 -6.71 6.14
C VAL A 94 -9.31 -7.59 4.93
N THR A 95 -10.12 -7.47 3.89
CA THR A 95 -9.89 -8.11 2.60
C THR A 95 -9.45 -7.07 1.60
N PHE A 96 -8.24 -7.19 1.08
CA PHE A 96 -7.70 -6.35 0.02
C PHE A 96 -7.94 -6.99 -1.34
N HIS A 97 -8.56 -6.26 -2.26
CA HIS A 97 -8.77 -6.64 -3.64
C HIS A 97 -7.65 -6.04 -4.50
N ALA A 98 -6.57 -6.80 -4.67
CA ALA A 98 -5.40 -6.44 -5.45
C ALA A 98 -5.42 -7.14 -6.81
N GLY A 99 -6.09 -6.50 -7.78
CA GLY A 99 -6.18 -7.01 -9.15
C GLY A 99 -7.03 -8.29 -9.21
N GLU A 100 -6.43 -9.39 -9.61
CA GLU A 100 -7.08 -10.72 -9.64
C GLU A 100 -6.92 -11.48 -8.31
N THR A 101 -6.27 -10.88 -7.31
CA THR A 101 -5.99 -11.50 -6.01
C THR A 101 -6.81 -10.83 -4.92
N ALA A 102 -7.48 -11.62 -4.09
CA ALA A 102 -8.06 -11.18 -2.83
C ALA A 102 -7.23 -11.73 -1.66
N VAL A 103 -6.80 -10.86 -0.74
CA VAL A 103 -6.00 -11.26 0.43
C VAL A 103 -6.68 -10.76 1.70
N THR A 104 -7.02 -11.69 2.58
CA THR A 104 -7.60 -11.36 3.89
C THR A 104 -6.54 -11.45 4.98
N VAL A 105 -6.33 -10.37 5.71
CA VAL A 105 -5.29 -10.26 6.75
C VAL A 105 -5.85 -9.72 8.05
N PRO A 106 -5.29 -10.13 9.20
CA PRO A 106 -5.54 -9.43 10.47
C PRO A 106 -5.02 -7.99 10.38
N PHE A 107 -5.83 -7.04 10.83
CA PHE A 107 -5.52 -5.62 10.75
C PHE A 107 -6.08 -4.87 11.97
N SER A 108 -5.32 -3.91 12.50
CA SER A 108 -5.78 -3.06 13.60
C SER A 108 -6.51 -1.82 13.07
N LYS A 109 -7.46 -1.31 13.86
CA LYS A 109 -8.18 -0.05 13.55
C LYS A 109 -7.22 1.13 13.38
N GLU A 110 -6.18 1.19 14.22
CA GLU A 110 -5.14 2.23 14.14
C GLU A 110 -4.34 2.13 12.84
N ALA A 111 -3.95 0.92 12.42
CA ALA A 111 -3.25 0.72 11.16
C ALA A 111 -4.13 1.09 9.96
N ALA A 112 -5.44 0.82 10.00
CA ALA A 112 -6.38 1.22 8.96
C ALA A 112 -6.53 2.73 8.84
N ALA A 113 -6.67 3.43 9.97
CA ALA A 113 -6.68 4.89 9.98
C ALA A 113 -5.35 5.47 9.45
N GLY A 114 -4.22 4.90 9.85
CA GLY A 114 -2.89 5.28 9.35
C GLY A 114 -2.76 5.11 7.84
N LEU A 115 -3.20 3.95 7.32
CA LEU A 115 -3.17 3.66 5.89
C LEU A 115 -4.13 4.56 5.09
N SER A 116 -5.36 4.79 5.59
CA SER A 116 -6.31 5.70 4.95
C SER A 116 -5.73 7.12 4.84
N ASN A 117 -5.12 7.62 5.91
CA ASN A 117 -4.45 8.92 5.92
C ASN A 117 -3.29 8.97 4.92
N ALA A 118 -2.45 7.94 4.88
CA ALA A 118 -1.33 7.87 3.93
C ALA A 118 -1.80 7.84 2.47
N ILE A 119 -2.88 7.12 2.17
CA ILE A 119 -3.52 7.10 0.84
C ILE A 119 -4.09 8.49 0.51
N ASN A 120 -4.73 9.18 1.45
CA ASN A 120 -5.25 10.53 1.24
C ASN A 120 -4.12 11.53 0.92
N THR A 121 -2.97 11.44 1.61
CA THR A 121 -1.78 12.24 1.30
C THR A 121 -1.23 11.93 -0.10
N LEU A 122 -1.25 10.66 -0.52
CA LEU A 122 -0.86 10.26 -1.86
C LEU A 122 -1.82 10.83 -2.93
N LEU A 123 -3.14 10.84 -2.68
CA LEU A 123 -4.11 11.44 -3.59
C LEU A 123 -3.91 12.96 -3.72
N GLN A 124 -3.63 13.67 -2.61
CA GLN A 124 -3.27 15.09 -2.65
C GLN A 124 -1.98 15.31 -3.46
N THR A 125 -1.02 14.39 -3.37
CA THR A 125 0.20 14.41 -4.19
C THR A 125 -0.13 14.31 -5.68
N PHE A 126 -1.06 13.44 -6.09
CA PHE A 126 -1.53 13.40 -7.47
C PHE A 126 -2.24 14.68 -7.93
N GLN A 127 -3.00 15.34 -7.05
CA GLN A 127 -3.62 16.64 -7.36
C GLN A 127 -2.56 17.73 -7.59
N LYS A 128 -1.57 17.81 -6.70
CA LYS A 128 -0.43 18.75 -6.86
C LYS A 128 0.36 18.46 -8.13
N LYS A 129 0.55 17.18 -8.46
CA LYS A 129 1.19 16.74 -9.71
C LYS A 129 0.43 17.22 -10.94
N ALA A 130 -0.90 17.14 -10.94
CA ALA A 130 -1.72 17.61 -12.06
C ALA A 130 -1.64 19.13 -12.27
N ALA A 131 -1.46 19.89 -11.19
CA ALA A 131 -1.30 21.35 -11.24
C ALA A 131 0.14 21.82 -11.54
N ALA A 132 1.13 20.92 -11.47
CA ALA A 132 2.54 21.28 -11.63
C ALA A 132 2.88 21.57 -13.10
N THR A 133 3.39 22.77 -13.37
CA THR A 133 3.87 23.18 -14.70
C THR A 133 5.28 22.70 -15.00
N LYS A 134 6.04 22.25 -14.00
CA LYS A 134 7.41 21.73 -14.16
C LYS A 134 7.50 20.28 -13.68
N PRO A 135 8.33 19.43 -14.33
CA PRO A 135 8.61 18.09 -13.84
C PRO A 135 9.22 18.15 -12.44
N GLN A 136 8.52 17.57 -11.48
CA GLN A 136 8.97 17.43 -10.10
C GLN A 136 8.86 15.96 -9.70
N ARG A 137 9.81 15.50 -8.86
CA ARG A 137 9.76 14.17 -8.24
C ARG A 137 8.91 14.24 -6.98
N TRP A 138 7.96 13.33 -6.87
CA TRP A 138 7.04 13.21 -5.75
C TRP A 138 7.44 12.05 -4.84
N GLU A 139 7.12 12.18 -3.56
CA GLU A 139 7.37 11.14 -2.56
C GLU A 139 6.47 9.92 -2.81
N SER A 140 7.00 8.72 -2.57
CA SER A 140 6.26 7.47 -2.72
C SER A 140 5.54 7.12 -1.42
N LEU A 141 4.39 6.47 -1.54
CA LEU A 141 3.72 5.85 -0.40
C LEU A 141 4.50 4.60 -0.01
N GLU A 142 4.92 4.55 1.24
CA GLU A 142 5.52 3.39 1.89
C GLU A 142 4.77 3.16 3.20
N PHE A 143 3.98 2.08 3.28
CA PHE A 143 3.25 1.70 4.48
C PHE A 143 3.62 0.29 4.90
N GLN A 144 3.84 0.10 6.20
CA GLN A 144 4.18 -1.19 6.78
C GLN A 144 3.36 -1.42 8.05
N HIS A 145 2.80 -2.62 8.17
CA HIS A 145 2.08 -3.09 9.35
C HIS A 145 2.52 -4.51 9.71
N SER A 146 2.69 -4.76 11.01
CA SER A 146 2.94 -6.11 11.53
C SER A 146 1.87 -6.42 12.57
N SER A 147 1.17 -7.53 12.37
CA SER A 147 0.18 -8.02 13.33
C SER A 147 0.86 -8.81 14.46
N ALA A 148 0.14 -8.99 15.57
CA ALA A 148 0.61 -9.81 16.68
C ALA A 148 0.80 -11.29 16.30
N ASP A 149 0.07 -11.75 15.27
CA ASP A 149 0.11 -13.13 14.77
C ASP A 149 1.28 -13.37 13.80
N GLY A 150 2.17 -12.38 13.61
CA GLY A 150 3.32 -12.48 12.73
C GLY A 150 3.03 -12.23 11.25
N VAL A 151 1.83 -11.73 10.90
CA VAL A 151 1.52 -11.33 9.52
C VAL A 151 2.04 -9.91 9.27
N HIS A 152 2.86 -9.77 8.25
CA HIS A 152 3.41 -8.51 7.78
C HIS A 152 2.71 -8.08 6.50
N VAL A 153 2.31 -6.81 6.44
CA VAL A 153 1.67 -6.18 5.30
C VAL A 153 2.47 -4.94 4.91
N GLU A 154 2.90 -4.88 3.66
CA GLU A 154 3.61 -3.73 3.09
C GLU A 154 2.85 -3.24 1.86
N LEU A 155 2.66 -1.92 1.74
CA LEU A 155 2.07 -1.29 0.57
C LEU A 155 3.02 -0.23 0.04
N PHE A 156 3.31 -0.32 -1.25
CA PHE A 156 4.17 0.61 -1.96
C PHE A 156 3.44 1.22 -3.17
N CYS A 157 3.48 2.54 -3.32
CA CYS A 157 3.01 3.20 -4.53
C CYS A 157 3.90 4.39 -4.91
N ASN A 158 4.45 4.37 -6.11
CA ASN A 158 5.27 5.46 -6.65
C ASN A 158 4.42 6.37 -7.57
N PRO A 159 4.03 7.58 -7.15
CA PRO A 159 3.24 8.50 -7.97
C PRO A 159 3.98 9.02 -9.21
N ASN A 160 5.31 8.86 -9.29
CA ASN A 160 6.08 9.27 -10.45
C ASN A 160 5.89 8.33 -11.65
N ALA A 161 5.51 7.08 -11.42
CA ALA A 161 5.32 6.07 -12.47
C ALA A 161 3.99 6.19 -13.24
N TYR A 162 3.04 6.97 -12.73
CA TYR A 162 1.67 7.04 -13.26
C TYR A 162 1.27 8.46 -13.61
N SER A 163 0.51 8.65 -14.69
CA SER A 163 0.06 9.98 -15.11
C SER A 163 -0.98 10.59 -14.15
N ASN A 164 -1.85 9.74 -13.59
CA ASN A 164 -2.95 10.12 -12.70
C ASN A 164 -3.20 9.05 -11.63
N ALA A 165 -3.98 9.40 -10.59
CA ALA A 165 -4.31 8.51 -9.48
C ALA A 165 -5.16 7.29 -9.88
N PHE A 166 -6.03 7.43 -10.89
CA PHE A 166 -6.95 6.37 -11.32
C PHE A 166 -6.23 5.20 -12.01
N GLN A 167 -5.06 5.46 -12.59
CA GLN A 167 -4.20 4.44 -13.20
C GLN A 167 -3.11 3.93 -12.24
N ALA A 168 -3.02 4.49 -11.03
CA ALA A 168 -1.97 4.15 -10.10
C ALA A 168 -2.19 2.74 -9.54
N LYS A 169 -1.14 1.92 -9.61
CA LYS A 169 -1.11 0.63 -8.95
C LYS A 169 -0.32 0.70 -7.65
N VAL A 170 -0.82 -0.01 -6.65
CA VAL A 170 -0.18 -0.27 -5.36
C VAL A 170 0.39 -1.67 -5.40
N LEU A 171 1.69 -1.79 -5.13
CA LEU A 171 2.34 -3.07 -4.90
C LEU A 171 2.10 -3.45 -3.45
N MET A 172 1.35 -4.52 -3.23
CA MET A 172 1.03 -5.07 -1.92
C MET A 172 1.86 -6.33 -1.69
N THR A 173 2.49 -6.39 -0.53
CA THR A 173 3.22 -7.56 -0.06
C THR A 173 2.62 -8.01 1.25
N VAL A 174 2.27 -9.29 1.35
CA VAL A 174 1.77 -9.92 2.57
C VAL A 174 2.60 -11.16 2.85
N GLY A 175 2.98 -11.40 4.10
CA GLY A 175 3.64 -12.65 4.47
C GLY A 175 3.66 -12.92 5.96
N ASP A 176 3.99 -14.15 6.34
CA ASP A 176 3.98 -14.64 7.74
C ASP A 176 5.34 -15.24 8.17
N GLY A 177 6.39 -14.96 7.40
CA GLY A 177 7.72 -15.54 7.56
C GLY A 177 7.98 -16.81 6.75
N ASN A 178 6.94 -17.55 6.36
CA ASN A 178 7.07 -18.77 5.53
C ASN A 178 6.64 -18.52 4.09
N ILE A 179 5.50 -17.85 3.93
CA ILE A 179 4.90 -17.56 2.62
C ILE A 179 4.89 -16.06 2.41
N LYS A 180 5.20 -15.64 1.17
CA LYS A 180 5.12 -14.25 0.72
C LYS A 180 4.23 -14.17 -0.51
N VAL A 181 3.13 -13.44 -0.39
CA VAL A 181 2.24 -13.07 -1.49
C VAL A 181 2.57 -11.65 -1.91
N ILE A 182 2.82 -11.46 -3.20
CA ILE A 182 3.03 -10.14 -3.79
C ILE A 182 1.97 -9.97 -4.86
N SER A 183 1.17 -8.91 -4.77
CA SER A 183 0.14 -8.58 -5.74
C SER A 183 0.14 -7.09 -6.06
N GLU A 184 -0.39 -6.74 -7.23
CA GLU A 184 -0.64 -5.36 -7.63
C GLU A 184 -2.15 -5.09 -7.64
N GLY A 185 -2.56 -4.00 -7.00
CA GLY A 185 -3.95 -3.54 -6.97
C GLY A 185 -4.10 -2.12 -7.47
N LEU A 186 -5.30 -1.74 -7.93
CA LEU A 186 -5.60 -0.34 -8.21
C LEU A 186 -5.67 0.44 -6.90
N LEU A 187 -5.08 1.64 -6.86
CA LEU A 187 -5.09 2.51 -5.67
C LEU A 187 -6.51 2.80 -5.19
N SER A 188 -7.46 2.99 -6.11
CA SER A 188 -8.87 3.21 -5.79
C SER A 188 -9.53 2.01 -5.11
N ALA A 189 -9.21 0.78 -5.54
CA ALA A 189 -9.73 -0.44 -4.94
C ALA A 189 -9.22 -0.60 -3.50
N ILE A 190 -7.90 -0.47 -3.31
CA ILE A 190 -7.27 -0.55 -1.98
C ILE A 190 -7.82 0.53 -1.04
N LYS A 191 -8.03 1.75 -1.54
CA LYS A 191 -8.64 2.82 -0.74
C LYS A 191 -10.06 2.44 -0.31
N SER A 192 -10.87 1.92 -1.23
CA SER A 192 -12.25 1.53 -0.93
C SER A 192 -12.31 0.42 0.12
N ASP A 193 -11.44 -0.59 0.02
CA ASP A 193 -11.36 -1.68 0.99
C ASP A 193 -11.04 -1.16 2.41
N ILE A 194 -10.10 -0.21 2.51
CA ILE A 194 -9.73 0.40 3.79
C ILE A 194 -10.80 1.32 4.34
N ASP A 195 -11.40 2.17 3.51
CA ASP A 195 -12.47 3.07 3.96
C ASP A 195 -13.64 2.25 4.51
N GLN A 196 -14.06 1.20 3.79
CA GLN A 196 -15.10 0.26 4.26
C GLN A 196 -14.72 -0.40 5.58
N PHE A 197 -13.47 -0.83 5.75
CA PHE A 197 -13.00 -1.42 7.01
C PHE A 197 -13.01 -0.41 8.16
N VAL A 198 -12.59 0.84 7.93
CA VAL A 198 -12.63 1.91 8.95
C VAL A 198 -14.06 2.21 9.36
N GLU A 199 -15.00 2.27 8.42
CA GLU A 199 -16.42 2.46 8.70
C GLU A 199 -17.02 1.31 9.52
N MET A 200 -16.73 0.05 9.15
CA MET A 200 -17.21 -1.12 9.88
C MET A 200 -16.59 -1.29 11.27
N SER A 201 -15.37 -0.78 11.46
CA SER A 201 -14.65 -0.84 12.73
C SER A 201 -14.87 0.38 13.63
N SER A 202 -15.64 1.38 13.17
CA SER A 202 -15.89 2.64 13.87
C SER A 202 -16.71 2.47 15.15
#